data_AF-A0A661TD66-F1
#
_entry.id   AF-A0A661TD66-F1
#
_cell.length_a   1.000
_cell.length_b   1.000
_cell.length_c   1.000
_cell.angle_alpha   90.00
_cell.angle_beta   90.00
_cell.angle_gamma   90.00
#
_symmetry.space_group_name_H-M   'P 1'
#
loop_
_entity.id
_entity.type
_entity.pdbx_description
1 polymer ?
#
loop_
_entity_poly.entity_id
_entity_poly.type
_entity_poly.pdbx_seq_one_letter_code
_entity_poly.pdbx_strand_id
1 'polypeptide(L)'
;REKLRWMTGRLTTGMPSRLLDSGKQRLGQSTQRLYQAMSLRIREDTSRVKGLSERLNALSPKAVLKRGYSITRRVEDNMIVKKSDQAGPGTRVGITLAEGEIECTVDG
;
A
#
# COMPACT_ATOMS: atom_id res chain seq x y z
N ARG A 1 39.87 34.95 -48.11
CA ARG A 1 38.53 35.47 -47.76
C ARG A 1 37.41 34.43 -47.98
N GLU A 2 37.51 33.52 -48.96
CA GLU A 2 36.51 32.45 -49.17
C GLU A 2 36.40 31.42 -48.02
N LYS A 3 37.52 31.04 -47.42
CA LYS A 3 37.56 30.03 -46.34
C LYS A 3 36.73 30.45 -45.11
N LEU A 4 36.72 31.75 -44.79
CA LEU A 4 35.90 32.33 -43.73
C LEU A 4 34.40 32.28 -44.10
N ARG A 5 34.00 32.66 -45.32
CA ARG A 5 32.59 32.56 -45.77
C ARG A 5 32.05 31.12 -45.71
N TRP A 6 32.88 30.12 -46.05
CA TRP A 6 32.49 28.72 -45.98
C TRP A 6 32.31 28.22 -44.53
N MET A 7 33.20 28.62 -43.62
CA MET A 7 33.07 28.29 -42.19
C MET A 7 31.87 29.01 -41.55
N THR A 8 31.63 30.28 -41.89
CA THR A 8 30.47 31.03 -41.41
C THR A 8 29.17 30.45 -41.95
N GLY A 9 29.11 30.04 -43.22
CA GLY A 9 27.93 29.36 -43.79
C GLY A 9 27.61 28.03 -43.12
N ARG A 10 28.63 27.23 -42.74
CA ARG A 10 28.41 25.99 -41.97
C ARG A 10 27.89 26.23 -40.56
N LEU A 11 28.30 27.33 -39.94
CA LEU A 11 27.86 27.73 -38.60
C LEU A 11 26.44 28.31 -38.62
N THR A 12 26.04 29.03 -39.67
CA THR A 12 24.73 29.70 -39.73
C THR A 12 23.60 28.84 -40.29
N THR A 13 23.88 27.83 -41.13
CA THR A 13 22.82 27.18 -41.93
C THR A 13 22.25 25.87 -41.37
N GLY A 14 22.75 25.30 -40.26
CA GLY A 14 22.02 24.15 -39.69
C GLY A 14 22.66 23.33 -38.58
N MET A 15 23.92 23.58 -38.21
CA MET A 15 24.57 22.83 -37.13
C MET A 15 24.02 23.21 -35.73
N PRO A 16 23.85 24.50 -35.37
CA PRO A 16 23.37 24.87 -34.04
C PRO A 16 21.88 24.52 -33.82
N SER A 17 21.02 24.74 -34.83
CA SER A 17 19.59 24.45 -34.73
C SER A 17 19.30 22.95 -34.60
N ARG A 18 19.96 22.11 -35.40
CA ARG A 18 19.81 20.64 -35.31
C ARG A 18 20.31 20.07 -33.98
N LEU A 19 21.37 20.63 -33.41
CA LEU A 19 21.85 20.24 -32.07
C LEU A 19 20.85 20.61 -30.97
N LEU A 20 20.22 21.79 -31.07
CA LEU A 20 19.17 22.20 -30.15
C LEU A 20 17.90 21.34 -30.29
N ASP A 21 17.48 21.03 -31.53
CA ASP A 21 16.29 20.22 -31.78
C ASP A 21 16.47 18.77 -31.32
N SER A 22 17.64 18.17 -31.59
CA SER A 22 17.98 16.84 -31.05
C SER A 22 18.06 16.83 -29.52
N GLY A 23 18.57 17.91 -28.91
CA GLY A 23 18.55 18.10 -27.46
C GLY A 23 17.12 18.17 -26.89
N LYS A 24 16.24 18.97 -27.50
CA LYS A 24 14.82 19.07 -27.12
C LYS A 24 14.09 17.74 -27.27
N GLN A 25 14.33 17.01 -28.37
CA GLN A 25 13.73 15.70 -28.60
C GLN A 25 14.19 14.69 -27.54
N ARG A 26 15.49 14.64 -27.23
CA ARG A 26 16.03 13.77 -26.17
C ARG A 26 15.47 14.13 -24.80
N LEU A 27 15.32 15.42 -24.49
CA LEU A 27 14.70 15.88 -23.26
C LEU A 27 13.25 15.43 -23.19
N GLY A 28 12.45 15.68 -24.23
CA GLY A 28 11.06 15.26 -24.31
C GLY A 28 10.89 13.74 -24.14
N GLN A 29 11.72 12.94 -24.80
CA GLN A 29 11.72 11.48 -24.66
C GLN A 29 12.13 11.03 -23.25
N SER A 30 13.06 11.72 -22.60
CA SER A 30 13.50 11.38 -21.23
C SER A 30 12.44 11.76 -20.20
N THR A 31 11.82 12.93 -20.37
CA THR A 31 10.70 13.42 -19.57
C THR A 31 9.50 12.46 -19.69
N GLN A 32 9.14 12.05 -20.90
CA GLN A 32 8.05 11.09 -21.12
C GLN A 32 8.31 9.75 -20.42
N ARG A 33 9.53 9.22 -20.56
CA ARG A 33 9.93 7.97 -19.90
C ARG A 33 9.90 8.10 -18.38
N LEU A 34 10.35 9.23 -17.83
CA LEU A 34 10.30 9.50 -16.40
C LEU A 34 8.85 9.51 -15.89
N TYR A 35 7.95 10.23 -16.55
CA TYR A 35 6.53 10.26 -16.16
C TYR A 35 5.87 8.90 -16.21
N GLN A 36 6.16 8.11 -17.25
CA GLN A 36 5.64 6.74 -17.36
C GLN A 36 6.16 5.84 -16.24
N ALA A 37 7.47 5.87 -15.97
CA ALA A 37 8.08 5.08 -14.91
C ALA A 37 7.54 5.48 -13.52
N MET A 38 7.41 6.77 -13.24
CA MET A 38 6.83 7.26 -12.00
C MET A 38 5.37 6.85 -11.85
N SER A 39 4.57 6.98 -12.91
CA SER A 39 3.15 6.60 -12.88
C SER A 39 2.97 5.11 -12.62
N LEU A 40 3.80 4.26 -13.24
CA LEU A 40 3.80 2.82 -13.00
C LEU A 40 4.19 2.52 -11.54
N ARG A 41 5.29 3.12 -11.06
CA ARG A 41 5.78 2.91 -9.70
C ARG A 41 4.74 3.29 -8.64
N ILE A 42 4.11 4.46 -8.79
CA ILE A 42 3.05 4.92 -7.88
C ILE A 42 1.88 3.94 -7.88
N ARG A 43 1.46 3.45 -9.05
CA ARG A 43 0.37 2.47 -9.17
C ARG A 43 0.72 1.15 -8.46
N GLU A 44 1.92 0.64 -8.66
CA GLU A 44 2.40 -0.59 -8.03
C GLU A 44 2.45 -0.45 -6.50
N ASP A 45 3.02 0.65 -6.01
CA ASP A 45 3.12 0.91 -4.57
C ASP A 45 1.73 1.12 -3.93
N THR A 46 0.80 1.78 -4.63
CA THR A 46 -0.59 1.94 -4.17
C THR A 46 -1.29 0.58 -4.04
N SER A 47 -1.13 -0.28 -5.05
CA SER A 47 -1.69 -1.64 -5.03
C SER A 47 -1.09 -2.47 -3.90
N ARG A 48 0.23 -2.38 -3.70
CA ARG A 48 0.95 -3.09 -2.64
C ARG A 48 0.46 -2.67 -1.26
N VAL A 49 0.32 -1.37 -1.00
CA VAL A 49 -0.20 -0.84 0.27
C VAL A 49 -1.63 -1.32 0.51
N LYS A 50 -2.49 -1.26 -0.52
CA LYS A 50 -3.87 -1.75 -0.42
C LYS A 50 -3.92 -3.23 -0.07
N GLY A 51 -3.15 -4.08 -0.77
CA GLY A 51 -3.10 -5.51 -0.50
C GLY A 51 -2.54 -5.84 0.89
N LEU A 52 -1.54 -5.10 1.37
CA LEU A 52 -1.02 -5.25 2.73
C LEU A 52 -2.06 -4.84 3.79
N SER A 53 -2.80 -3.76 3.56
CA SER A 53 -3.88 -3.32 4.45
C SER A 53 -5.02 -4.34 4.49
N GLU A 54 -5.42 -4.89 3.34
CA GLU A 54 -6.43 -5.95 3.26
C GLU A 54 -5.97 -7.22 3.99
N ARG A 55 -4.70 -7.62 3.84
CA ARG A 55 -4.12 -8.74 4.59
C ARG A 55 -4.07 -8.47 6.09
N LEU A 56 -3.65 -7.28 6.49
CA LEU A 56 -3.63 -6.87 7.89
C LEU A 56 -5.04 -6.87 8.48
N ASN A 57 -6.04 -6.40 7.73
CA ASN A 57 -7.44 -6.45 8.14
C ASN A 57 -7.95 -7.89 8.21
N ALA A 58 -7.62 -8.74 7.24
CA ALA A 58 -7.99 -10.16 7.26
C ALA A 58 -7.36 -10.92 8.43
N LEU A 59 -6.13 -10.56 8.81
CA LEU A 59 -5.41 -11.13 9.95
C LEU A 59 -5.74 -10.44 11.28
N SER A 60 -6.41 -9.29 11.26
CA SER A 60 -6.79 -8.57 12.47
C SER A 60 -8.01 -9.24 13.10
N PRO A 61 -7.92 -9.73 14.35
CA PRO A 61 -9.08 -10.17 15.11
C PRO A 61 -10.20 -9.12 15.09
N LYS A 62 -9.84 -7.83 15.03
CA LYS A 62 -10.78 -6.71 14.99
C LYS A 62 -11.72 -6.72 13.79
N ALA A 63 -11.29 -7.19 12.62
CA ALA A 63 -12.19 -7.29 11.46
C ALA A 63 -13.21 -8.43 11.62
N VAL A 64 -12.82 -9.53 12.27
CA VAL A 64 -13.73 -10.61 12.63
C VAL A 64 -14.72 -10.12 13.69
N LEU A 65 -14.24 -9.42 14.71
CA LEU A 65 -15.08 -8.81 15.75
C LEU A 65 -16.09 -7.80 15.17
N LYS A 66 -15.66 -6.94 14.23
CA LYS A 66 -16.55 -5.98 13.53
C LYS A 66 -17.65 -6.63 12.70
N ARG A 67 -17.52 -7.90 12.30
CA ARG A 67 -18.57 -8.65 11.60
C ARG A 67 -19.66 -9.18 12.54
N GLY A 68 -19.53 -8.97 13.85
CA GLY A 68 -20.49 -9.43 14.86
C GLY A 68 -20.09 -10.72 15.57
N TYR A 69 -18.86 -11.19 15.38
CA TYR A 69 -18.30 -12.28 16.19
C TYR A 69 -17.66 -11.74 17.47
N SER A 70 -17.45 -12.61 18.44
CA SER A 70 -16.75 -12.30 19.68
C SER A 70 -15.62 -13.28 19.95
N ILE A 71 -14.68 -12.88 20.80
CA ILE A 71 -13.64 -13.76 21.33
C ILE A 71 -13.93 -13.98 22.80
N THR A 72 -14.23 -15.23 23.17
CA THR A 72 -14.48 -15.62 24.55
C THR A 72 -13.22 -16.21 25.17
N ARG A 73 -12.87 -15.73 26.35
CA ARG A 73 -11.73 -16.19 27.15
C ARG A 73 -12.16 -16.43 28.59
N ARG A 74 -11.57 -17.42 29.25
CA ARG A 74 -11.73 -17.62 30.68
C ARG A 74 -11.03 -16.50 31.44
N VAL A 75 -11.68 -15.98 32.48
CA VAL A 75 -11.13 -14.88 33.28
C VAL A 75 -9.98 -15.39 34.16
N GLU A 76 -10.01 -16.67 34.56
CA GLU A 76 -9.06 -17.24 35.51
C GLU A 76 -7.65 -17.38 34.92
N ASP A 77 -7.53 -17.75 33.64
CA ASP A 77 -6.26 -18.06 32.99
C ASP A 77 -6.07 -17.40 31.62
N ASN A 78 -7.00 -16.53 31.19
CA ASN A 78 -7.05 -15.91 29.87
C ASN A 78 -7.04 -16.92 28.69
N MET A 79 -7.37 -18.19 28.91
CA MET A 79 -7.44 -19.16 27.82
C MET A 79 -8.66 -18.91 26.93
N ILE A 80 -8.44 -18.94 25.61
CA ILE A 80 -9.54 -18.82 24.63
C ILE A 80 -10.41 -20.07 24.67
N VAL A 81 -11.71 -19.86 24.85
CA VAL A 81 -12.74 -20.89 24.80
C VAL A 81 -13.07 -21.20 23.35
N LYS A 82 -12.71 -22.39 22.88
CA LYS A 82 -12.97 -22.88 21.51
C LYS A 82 -14.04 -23.97 21.46
N LYS A 83 -14.30 -24.61 22.59
CA LYS A 83 -15.30 -25.67 22.77
C LYS A 83 -16.13 -25.36 24.02
N SER A 84 -17.39 -25.75 24.01
CA SER A 84 -18.30 -25.52 25.15
C SER A 84 -17.84 -26.23 26.42
N ASP A 85 -17.20 -27.39 26.32
CA ASP A 85 -16.65 -28.15 27.45
C ASP A 85 -15.50 -27.44 28.19
N GLN A 86 -14.93 -26.38 27.62
CA GLN A 86 -13.84 -25.61 28.22
C GLN A 86 -14.32 -24.52 29.20
N ALA A 87 -15.62 -24.21 29.19
CA ALA A 87 -16.24 -23.25 30.09
C ALA A 87 -17.61 -23.79 30.56
N GLY A 88 -17.59 -24.62 31.60
CA GLY A 88 -18.81 -25.17 32.19
C GLY A 88 -19.53 -24.17 33.11
N PRO A 89 -20.70 -24.56 33.67
CA PRO A 89 -21.46 -23.72 34.58
C PRO A 89 -20.63 -23.18 35.75
N GLY A 90 -20.77 -21.89 36.05
CA GLY A 90 -20.00 -21.16 37.06
C GLY A 90 -18.68 -20.56 36.56
N THR A 91 -18.21 -20.91 35.35
CA THR A 91 -16.97 -20.34 34.79
C THR A 91 -17.16 -18.86 34.47
N ARG A 92 -16.22 -18.00 34.90
CA ARG A 92 -16.23 -16.59 34.48
C ARG A 92 -15.54 -16.45 33.13
N VAL A 93 -16.21 -15.79 32.19
CA VAL A 93 -15.68 -15.56 30.86
C VAL A 93 -15.70 -14.08 30.52
N GLY A 94 -14.62 -13.62 29.91
CA GLY A 94 -14.52 -12.33 29.25
C GLY A 94 -14.83 -12.49 27.76
N ILE A 95 -15.69 -11.62 27.25
CA ILE A 95 -16.09 -11.56 25.85
C ILE A 95 -15.57 -10.25 25.28
N THR A 96 -14.58 -10.35 24.39
CA THR A 96 -14.08 -9.21 23.63
C THR A 96 -14.96 -9.00 22.40
N LEU A 97 -15.49 -7.78 22.25
CA LEU A 97 -16.32 -7.36 21.12
C LEU A 97 -15.52 -6.47 20.16
N ALA A 98 -16.17 -6.01 19.08
CA ALA A 98 -15.57 -5.04 18.16
C ALA A 98 -15.12 -3.76 18.89
N GLU A 99 -15.90 -3.36 19.89
CA GLU A 99 -15.67 -2.23 20.77
C GLU A 99 -16.07 -2.65 22.19
N GLY A 100 -15.14 -2.52 23.13
CA GLY A 100 -15.35 -2.88 24.53
C GLY A 100 -15.22 -4.37 24.83
N GLU A 101 -15.37 -4.68 26.12
CA GLU A 101 -15.31 -6.02 26.69
C GLU A 101 -16.43 -6.19 27.71
N ILE A 102 -16.94 -7.41 27.82
CA ILE A 102 -17.98 -7.79 28.77
C ILE A 102 -17.46 -8.98 29.57
N GLU A 103 -17.74 -9.00 30.87
CA GLU A 103 -17.56 -10.20 31.69
C GLU A 103 -18.92 -10.81 32.04
N CYS A 104 -19.01 -12.13 31.95
CA CYS A 104 -20.20 -12.88 32.34
C CYS A 104 -19.81 -14.22 32.99
N THR A 105 -20.80 -14.86 33.60
CA THR A 105 -20.68 -16.20 34.17
C THR A 105 -21.49 -17.16 33.31
N VAL A 106 -20.96 -18.34 33.02
CA VAL A 106 -21.67 -19.38 32.27
C VAL A 106 -22.68 -20.06 33.18
N ASP A 107 -23.93 -20.21 32.73
CA ASP A 107 -24.99 -20.88 33.50
C ASP A 107 -25.27 -22.33 33.05
N GLY A 108 -24.96 -22.72 31.80
CA GLY A 108 -25.35 -24.00 31.20
C GLY A 108 -24.54 -24.41 29.97
#